data_AF-A0A1Y4EPR8-F1
#
_entry.id   AF-A0A1Y4EPR8-F1
#
_cell.length_a   1.000
_cell.length_b   1.000
_cell.length_c   1.000
_cell.angle_alpha   90.00
_cell.angle_beta   90.00
_cell.angle_gamma   90.00
#
_symmetry.space_group_name_H-M   'P 1'
#
loop_
_entity.id
_entity.type
_entity.pdbx_description
1 polymer ?
#
loop_
_entity_poly.entity_id
_entity_poly.type
_entity_poly.pdbx_seq_one_letter_code
_entity_poly.pdbx_strand_id
1 'polypeptide(L)' 'MVDRQLSYYHLANEGIAPQTLQGIRHDQPITTKTLDRLCRMSECQPGELVEYLEDGKEDI' A
#
# COMPACT_ATOMS: atom_id res chain seq x y z
N MET A 1 3.33 -5.57 17.73
CA MET A 1 3.60 -4.64 16.62
C MET A 1 4.52 -5.34 15.66
N VAL A 2 4.02 -5.76 14.49
CA VAL A 2 4.87 -6.33 13.43
C VAL A 2 5.20 -5.17 12.51
N ASP A 3 6.37 -4.56 12.73
CA ASP A 3 6.91 -3.50 11.88
C ASP A 3 7.39 -4.17 10.57
N ARG A 4 6.46 -4.40 9.63
CA ARG A 4 6.81 -4.87 8.29
C ARG A 4 7.21 -3.65 7.47
N GLN A 5 8.45 -3.21 7.66
CA GLN A 5 9.02 -2.10 6.91
C GLN A 5 9.24 -2.54 5.45
N LEU A 6 8.18 -2.42 4.64
CA LEU A 6 8.21 -2.68 3.20
C LEU A 6 9.09 -1.62 2.55
N SER A 7 10.36 -1.95 2.37
CA SER A 7 11.26 -1.09 1.60
C SER A 7 10.73 -0.97 0.17
N TYR A 8 10.67 0.26 -0.33
CA TYR A 8 10.25 0.59 -1.71
C TYR A 8 10.95 -0.26 -2.78
N TYR A 9 12.19 -0.67 -2.50
CA TYR A 9 12.97 -1.54 -3.37
C TYR A 9 12.34 -2.93 -3.54
N HIS A 10 11.74 -3.49 -2.49
CA HIS A 10 10.99 -4.75 -2.56
C HIS A 10 9.75 -4.63 -3.45
N LEU A 11 9.05 -3.49 -3.38
CA LEU A 11 7.86 -3.24 -4.22
C LEU A 11 8.21 -3.16 -5.72
N ALA A 12 9.37 -2.58 -6.06
CA ALA A 12 9.86 -2.53 -7.44
C ALA A 12 10.23 -3.91 -7.99
N ASN A 13 10.77 -4.79 -7.15
CA ASN A 13 11.22 -6.12 -7.58
C ASN A 13 10.06 -7.11 -7.80
N GLU A 14 8.87 -6.80 -7.26
CA GLU A 14 7.65 -7.63 -7.32
C GLU A 14 6.74 -7.32 -8.53
N GLY A 15 7.24 -6.54 -9.50
CA GLY A 15 6.53 -6.27 -10.74
C GLY A 15 5.38 -5.26 -10.60
N ILE A 16 5.41 -4.42 -9.56
CA ILE A 16 4.59 -3.21 -9.48
C ILE A 16 5.19 -2.17 -10.43
N ALA A 17 4.36 -1.61 -11.31
CA ALA A 17 4.82 -0.64 -12.29
C ALA A 17 5.38 0.62 -11.59
N PRO A 18 6.46 1.24 -12.10
CA PRO A 18 7.07 2.43 -11.48
C PRO A 18 6.09 3.59 -11.24
N GLN A 19 5.14 3.79 -12.16
CA GLN A 19 4.06 4.77 -12.04
C GLN A 19 3.16 4.52 -10.82
N THR A 20 2.86 3.25 -10.52
CA THR A 20 2.06 2.86 -9.36
C THR A 20 2.84 3.05 -8.07
N LEU A 21 4.15 2.77 -8.09
CA LEU A 21 5.02 3.04 -6.95
C LEU A 21 5.14 4.54 -6.65
N GLN A 22 5.24 5.36 -7.69
CA GLN A 22 5.23 6.81 -7.55
C GLN A 22 3.88 7.30 -7.00
N GLY A 23 2.76 6.72 -7.46
CA GLY A 23 1.44 7.01 -6.92
C GLY A 23 1.33 6.72 -5.42
N ILE A 24 1.83 5.55 -4.98
CA ILE A 24 1.86 5.17 -3.56
C ILE A 24 2.67 6.19 -2.72
N ARG A 25 3.74 6.78 -3.26
CA ARG A 25 4.53 7.82 -2.57
C ARG A 25 3.84 9.18 -2.44
N HIS A 26 2.81 9.42 -3.25
CA HIS A 26 2.08 10.68 -3.31
C HIS A 26 0.63 10.52 -2.85
N ASP A 27 0.37 9.47 -2.05
CA ASP A 27 -0.96 9.13 -1.53
C ASP A 27 -2.04 9.11 -2.62
N GLN A 28 -1.66 8.65 -3.82
CA GLN A 28 -2.58 8.54 -4.94
C GLN A 28 -3.43 7.26 -4.85
N PRO A 29 -4.66 7.29 -5.39
CA PRO A 29 -5.50 6.11 -5.46
C PRO A 29 -4.80 4.94 -6.14
N ILE A 30 -4.89 3.76 -5.53
CA ILE A 30 -4.41 2.50 -6.11
C ILE A 30 -5.57 1.61 -6.53
N THR A 31 -5.30 0.69 -7.45
CA THR A 31 -6.28 -0.32 -7.86
C THR A 31 -6.31 -1.48 -6.86
N THR A 32 -7.41 -2.24 -6.82
CA THR A 32 -7.51 -3.47 -6.02
C THR A 32 -6.46 -4.51 -6.42
N LYS A 33 -5.99 -4.50 -7.68
CA LYS A 33 -4.89 -5.38 -8.14
C LYS A 33 -3.54 -5.01 -7.52
N THR A 34 -3.32 -3.71 -7.29
CA THR A 34 -2.14 -3.24 -6.54
C THR A 34 -2.25 -3.66 -5.08
N LEU A 35 -3.41 -3.47 -4.47
CA LEU A 35 -3.68 -3.88 -3.08
C LEU A 35 -3.46 -5.38 -2.87
N ASP A 36 -3.95 -6.22 -3.79
CA ASP A 36 -3.74 -7.67 -3.75
C ASP A 36 -2.25 -8.06 -3.76
N ARG A 37 -1.42 -7.39 -4.57
CA ARG A 37 0.04 -7.61 -4.55
C ARG A 37 0.65 -7.22 -3.22
N LEU A 38 0.27 -6.07 -2.67
CA LEU A 38 0.73 -5.62 -1.36
C LEU A 38 0.35 -6.64 -0.27
N CYS A 39 -0.87 -7.17 -0.30
CA CYS A 39 -1.34 -8.21 0.63
C CYS A 39 -0.50 -9.49 0.51
N ARG A 40 -0.21 -9.96 -0.71
CA ARG A 40 0.63 -11.14 -0.93
C ARG A 40 2.04 -10.95 -0.40
N MET A 41 2.64 -9.80 -0.67
CA MET A 41 4.00 -9.48 -0.22
C MET A 41 4.11 -9.34 1.30
N SER A 42 3.10 -8.75 1.90
CA SER A 42 3.07 -8.45 3.33
C SER A 42 2.51 -9.61 4.15
N GLU A 43 1.99 -10.65 3.48
CA GLU A 43 1.29 -11.79 4.06
C GLU A 43 0.21 -11.36 5.06
N CYS A 44 -0.58 -10.35 4.69
CA CYS A 44 -1.64 -9.78 5.52
C CYS A 44 -2.96 -9.64 4.75
N GLN A 45 -4.04 -9.40 5.49
CA GLN A 45 -5.35 -9.14 4.92
C GLN A 45 -5.48 -7.68 4.47
N PRO A 46 -6.33 -7.38 3.46
CA PRO A 46 -6.56 -6.00 3.00
C PRO A 46 -6.95 -5.05 4.12
N GLY A 47 -7.79 -5.49 5.06
CA GLY A 47 -8.22 -4.67 6.22
C GLY A 47 -7.12 -4.34 7.22
N GLU A 48 -5.93 -4.95 7.10
CA GLU A 48 -4.74 -4.57 7.86
C GLU A 48 -3.90 -3.49 7.15
N LEU A 49 -4.18 -3.22 5.86
CA LEU A 49 -3.47 -2.23 5.04
C LEU A 49 -4.30 -0.98 4.72
N VAL A 50 -5.62 -1.11 4.69
CA VAL A 50 -6.53 -0.01 4.37
C VAL A 50 -7.47 0.26 5.52
N GLU A 51 -7.68 1.55 5.78
CA GLU A 51 -8.66 2.04 6.73
C GLU A 51 -9.64 2.95 5.99
N TYR A 52 -10.91 2.87 6.36
CA TYR A 52 -11.89 3.83 5.89
C TYR A 52 -11.77 5.11 6.73
N LEU A 53 -11.35 6.20 6.09
CA LEU A 53 -11.37 7.53 6.69
C LEU A 53 -12.67 8.23 6.30
N GLU A 54 -13.41 8.70 7.30
CA GLU A 54 -14.57 9.56 7.09
C GLU A 54 -14.08 10.98 6.76
N ASP A 55 -14.63 11.60 5.71
CA ASP A 55 -14.19 12.93 5.24
C ASP A 55 -14.18 13.94 6.41
N GLY A 56 -12.99 14.46 6.73
CA GLY A 56 -12.76 15.41 7.83
C GLY A 56 -12.02 14.85 9.05
N LYS A 57 -11.60 13.58 9.03
CA LYS A 57 -10.63 12.99 9.98
C LYS A 57 -9.30 12.73 9.26
N GLU A 58 -8.60 13.79 8.88
CA GLU A 58 -7.15 13.71 8.69
C GLU A 58 -6.53 13.80 10.08
N ASP A 59 -5.71 12.81 10.44
CA ASP A 59 -5.07 12.68 11.76
C ASP A 59 -4.53 14.03 12.29
N ILE A 60 -5.17 14.53 13.36
CA ILE A 60 -4.71 15.66 14.17
C ILE A 60 -3.73 15.15 15.22
#